data_AF-A0AAV5TFS5-F1
#
_entry.id   AF-A0AAV5TFS5-F1
#
_cell.length_a   1.000
_cell.length_b   1.000
_cell.length_c   1.000
_cell.angle_alpha   90.00
_cell.angle_beta   90.00
_cell.angle_gamma   90.00
#
_symmetry.space_group_name_H-M   'P 1'
#
loop_
_entity.id
_entity.type
_entity.pdbx_description
1 polymer ?
#
loop_
_entity_poly.entity_id
_entity_poly.type
_entity_poly.pdbx_seq_one_letter_code
_entity_poly.pdbx_strand_id
1 'polypeptide(L)'
;DEEPSVKKLRADSEKSCGNATPQCILCEAHPSMVSGYTVHLFKHHKSTLIANYIYLLCSCGFEIRSCYSTTKHSKCDSRHFFLRKNEVKTTPQCILCEMYPSTLRGFTDHLYTHHKSTLIANGIYLLCSCGMKVRSTYINPNHSKECDYLHFTLHKLDEKIQSTPQ
;
A
#
# COMPACT_ATOMS: atom_id res chain seq x y z
N ASP A 1 -4.24 -17.85 38.01
CA ASP A 1 -3.60 -16.52 38.01
C ASP A 1 -2.22 -16.62 37.38
N GLU A 2 -1.84 -15.58 36.66
CA GLU A 2 -0.61 -15.38 35.88
C GLU A 2 -0.61 -15.85 34.40
N GLU A 3 -1.05 -14.94 33.54
CA GLU A 3 -0.65 -14.82 32.13
C GLU A 3 0.82 -14.36 31.99
N PRO A 4 1.61 -14.91 31.05
CA PRO A 4 2.85 -14.28 30.64
C PRO A 4 2.66 -13.41 29.39
N SER A 5 2.52 -12.11 29.64
CA SER A 5 3.22 -10.99 28.98
C SER A 5 3.59 -11.11 27.49
N VAL A 6 2.68 -10.60 26.64
CA VAL A 6 2.92 -10.20 25.24
C VAL A 6 3.78 -8.93 25.18
N LYS A 7 5.09 -9.05 25.42
CA LYS A 7 6.06 -7.95 25.24
C LYS A 7 7.42 -8.45 24.77
N LYS A 8 7.53 -8.94 23.53
CA LYS A 8 8.85 -9.11 22.89
C LYS A 8 8.82 -9.27 21.36
N LEU A 9 8.16 -8.36 20.64
CA LEU A 9 8.32 -8.23 19.17
C LEU A 9 8.29 -6.74 18.79
N ARG A 10 9.20 -5.95 19.35
CA ARG A 10 9.48 -4.57 18.94
C ARG A 10 10.97 -4.30 19.12
N ALA A 11 11.78 -4.80 18.20
CA ALA A 11 13.16 -4.36 17.99
C ALA A 11 13.65 -5.02 16.70
N ASP A 12 13.40 -4.38 15.55
CA ASP A 12 14.23 -4.47 14.33
C ASP A 12 13.73 -3.49 13.23
N SER A 13 13.18 -2.34 13.65
CA SER A 13 12.92 -1.21 12.75
C SER A 13 14.05 -0.19 12.90
N GLU A 14 15.28 -0.65 12.68
CA GLU A 14 16.41 0.27 12.58
C GLU A 14 16.44 0.93 11.20
N LYS A 15 16.16 2.23 11.25
CA LYS A 15 16.70 3.28 10.38
C LYS A 15 17.85 2.83 9.48
N SER A 16 17.56 2.76 8.19
CA SER A 16 18.52 3.08 7.15
C SER A 16 17.77 3.76 6.00
N CYS A 17 17.94 5.08 5.87
CA CYS A 17 17.79 5.76 4.59
C CYS A 17 18.99 5.37 3.71
N GLY A 18 19.10 4.09 3.39
CA GLY A 18 20.06 3.58 2.43
C GLY A 18 19.47 3.73 1.04
N ASN A 19 20.26 4.24 0.09
CA ASN A 19 20.01 4.10 -1.35
C ASN A 19 20.07 2.60 -1.74
N ALA A 20 19.16 1.79 -1.21
CA ALA A 20 19.08 0.38 -1.53
C ALA A 20 18.46 0.26 -2.92
N THR A 21 19.31 0.11 -3.93
CA THR A 21 18.87 -0.34 -5.24
C THR A 21 18.10 -1.65 -5.04
N PRO A 22 16.85 -1.77 -5.53
CA PRO A 22 16.05 -2.96 -5.27
C PRO A 22 16.71 -4.16 -5.96
N GLN A 23 17.23 -5.11 -5.19
CA GLN A 23 17.71 -6.38 -5.71
C GLN A 23 16.53 -7.21 -6.22
N CYS A 24 16.69 -7.82 -7.40
CA CYS A 24 15.69 -8.74 -7.93
C CYS A 24 15.51 -9.93 -7.01
N ILE A 25 14.26 -10.28 -6.71
CA ILE A 25 13.95 -11.46 -5.88
C ILE A 25 14.10 -12.78 -6.65
N LEU A 26 14.26 -12.72 -7.97
CA LEU A 26 14.37 -13.89 -8.86
C LEU A 26 15.77 -14.09 -9.44
N CYS A 27 16.68 -13.11 -9.27
CA CYS A 27 18.07 -13.21 -9.74
C CYS A 27 18.99 -12.19 -9.03
N GLU A 28 20.28 -12.19 -9.35
CA GLU A 28 21.28 -11.29 -8.75
C GLU A 28 21.31 -9.87 -9.36
N ALA A 29 20.34 -9.53 -10.21
CA ALA A 29 20.29 -8.20 -10.82
C ALA A 29 19.93 -7.11 -9.79
N HIS A 30 20.57 -5.95 -9.93
CA HIS A 30 20.34 -4.77 -9.09
C HIS A 30 19.91 -3.57 -9.95
N PRO A 31 18.65 -3.51 -10.41
CA PRO A 31 18.10 -2.35 -11.11
C PRO A 31 18.37 -1.04 -10.35
N SER A 32 18.94 -0.06 -11.03
CA SER A 32 19.30 1.24 -10.45
C SER A 32 18.10 2.13 -10.09
N MET A 33 16.91 1.79 -10.61
CA MET A 33 15.68 2.56 -10.44
C MET A 33 14.45 1.64 -10.29
N VAL A 34 13.44 2.14 -9.59
CA VAL A 34 12.12 1.51 -9.37
C VAL A 34 11.45 1.12 -10.69
N SER A 35 11.43 2.03 -11.68
CA SER A 35 10.89 1.75 -13.02
C SER A 35 11.69 0.64 -13.72
N GLY A 36 13.02 0.72 -13.63
CA GLY A 36 13.95 -0.30 -14.11
C GLY A 36 13.66 -1.68 -13.52
N TYR A 37 13.31 -1.76 -12.23
CA TYR A 37 12.94 -3.00 -11.58
C TYR A 37 11.71 -3.67 -12.19
N THR A 38 10.64 -2.89 -12.38
CA THR A 38 9.40 -3.42 -12.99
C THR A 38 9.60 -3.87 -14.43
N VAL A 39 10.41 -3.13 -15.20
CA VAL A 39 10.76 -3.49 -16.58
C VAL A 39 11.64 -4.74 -16.60
N HIS A 40 12.58 -4.86 -15.67
CA HIS A 40 13.45 -6.02 -15.53
C HIS A 40 12.64 -7.29 -15.27
N LEU A 41 11.73 -7.27 -14.28
CA LEU A 41 10.84 -8.40 -14.00
C LEU A 41 10.04 -8.84 -15.23
N PHE A 42 9.48 -7.88 -15.96
CA PHE A 42 8.68 -8.18 -17.13
C PHE A 42 9.52 -8.76 -18.27
N LYS A 43 10.68 -8.15 -18.57
CA LYS A 43 11.51 -8.55 -19.71
C LYS A 43 12.26 -9.86 -19.48
N HIS A 44 12.87 -10.02 -18.30
CA HIS A 44 13.77 -11.14 -18.00
C HIS A 44 13.08 -12.32 -17.32
N HIS A 45 12.03 -12.07 -16.53
CA HIS A 45 11.35 -13.14 -15.78
C HIS A 45 9.94 -13.42 -16.28
N LYS A 46 9.45 -12.68 -17.30
CA LYS A 46 8.05 -12.74 -17.78
C LYS A 46 7.05 -12.63 -16.63
N SER A 47 7.43 -11.89 -15.60
CA SER A 47 6.69 -11.80 -14.35
C SER A 47 6.41 -10.36 -13.99
N THR A 48 5.55 -10.15 -13.00
CA THR A 48 5.13 -8.82 -12.55
C THR A 48 5.27 -8.69 -11.04
N LEU A 49 5.19 -7.45 -10.55
CA LEU A 49 5.17 -7.22 -9.10
C LEU A 49 4.05 -8.03 -8.43
N ILE A 50 2.84 -7.96 -8.98
CA ILE A 50 1.66 -8.67 -8.47
C ILE A 50 1.87 -10.18 -8.46
N ALA A 51 2.41 -10.75 -9.55
CA ALA A 51 2.61 -12.20 -9.67
C ALA A 51 3.56 -12.78 -8.62
N ASN A 52 4.46 -11.95 -8.08
CA ASN A 52 5.38 -12.36 -7.02
C ASN A 52 4.97 -11.83 -5.64
N TYR A 53 3.73 -11.35 -5.49
CA TYR A 53 3.22 -10.76 -4.25
C TYR A 53 4.13 -9.65 -3.71
N ILE A 54 4.75 -8.87 -4.59
CA ILE A 54 5.58 -7.72 -4.22
C ILE A 54 4.94 -6.43 -4.69
N TYR A 55 5.29 -5.34 -4.03
CA TYR A 55 4.91 -3.99 -4.41
C TYR A 55 6.04 -3.03 -4.02
N LEU A 56 6.11 -1.89 -4.71
CA LEU A 56 7.06 -0.83 -4.37
C LEU A 56 6.28 0.20 -3.55
N LEU A 57 6.71 0.42 -2.30
CA LEU A 57 6.07 1.32 -1.36
C LEU A 57 6.88 2.60 -1.24
N CYS A 58 6.25 3.74 -1.50
CA CYS A 58 6.82 5.05 -1.19
C CYS A 58 6.69 5.31 0.31
N SER A 59 7.63 6.06 0.89
CA SER A 59 7.55 6.54 2.28
C SER A 59 6.27 7.33 2.59
N CYS A 60 5.59 7.88 1.58
CA CYS A 60 4.30 8.55 1.75
C CYS A 60 3.08 7.61 1.79
N GLY A 61 3.29 6.29 1.68
CA GLY A 61 2.25 5.26 1.64
C GLY A 61 1.75 4.92 0.24
N PHE A 62 2.24 5.57 -0.82
CA PHE A 62 1.82 5.26 -2.20
C PHE A 62 2.41 3.94 -2.68
N GLU A 63 1.57 3.11 -3.31
CA GLU A 63 1.99 1.80 -3.82
C GLU A 63 2.04 1.75 -5.34
N ILE A 64 3.14 1.23 -5.85
CA ILE A 64 3.28 0.81 -7.23
C ILE A 64 3.18 -0.70 -7.27
N ARG A 65 2.13 -1.19 -7.93
CA ARG A 65 1.88 -2.62 -8.18
C ARG A 65 2.02 -3.02 -9.64
N SER A 66 2.23 -2.05 -10.52
CA SER A 66 2.35 -2.27 -11.96
C SER A 66 3.41 -1.34 -12.54
N CYS A 67 4.06 -1.78 -13.62
CA CYS A 67 5.04 -1.01 -14.37
C CYS A 67 4.48 0.33 -14.88
N TYR A 68 3.16 0.40 -15.14
CA TYR A 68 2.48 1.61 -15.63
C TYR A 68 2.12 2.63 -14.54
N SER A 69 2.27 2.28 -13.25
CA SER A 69 1.86 3.15 -12.14
C SER A 69 2.96 4.09 -11.64
N THR A 70 4.21 3.91 -12.11
CA THR A 70 5.38 4.73 -11.73
C THR A 70 5.24 6.20 -12.13
N THR A 71 4.52 6.49 -13.22
CA THR A 71 4.36 7.85 -13.78
C THR A 71 3.37 8.73 -13.02
N LYS A 72 2.55 8.15 -12.13
CA LYS A 72 1.47 8.88 -11.44
C LYS A 72 1.87 9.47 -10.10
N HIS A 73 3.08 9.19 -9.61
CA HIS A 73 3.55 9.64 -8.30
C HIS A 73 4.65 10.71 -8.42
N SER A 74 4.31 11.88 -8.98
CA SER A 74 5.25 12.99 -9.19
C SER A 74 5.64 13.76 -7.93
N LYS A 75 4.97 13.52 -6.80
CA LYS A 75 5.17 14.25 -5.54
C LYS A 75 6.31 13.72 -4.66
N CYS A 76 6.85 12.53 -4.95
CA CYS A 76 7.97 11.98 -4.19
C CYS A 76 9.05 11.46 -5.13
N ASP A 77 10.31 11.64 -4.73
CA ASP A 77 11.48 11.14 -5.46
C ASP A 77 11.44 9.61 -5.53
N SER A 78 11.90 9.06 -6.66
CA SER A 78 12.10 7.62 -6.86
C SER A 78 12.92 6.94 -5.75
N ARG A 79 13.80 7.67 -5.05
CA ARG A 79 14.60 7.19 -3.92
C ARG A 79 13.78 6.93 -2.66
N HIS A 80 12.55 7.43 -2.57
CA HIS A 80 11.67 7.19 -1.42
C HIS A 80 10.92 5.85 -1.50
N PHE A 81 11.12 5.09 -2.59
CA PHE A 81 10.50 3.80 -2.78
C PHE A 81 11.40 2.67 -2.32
N PHE A 82 10.77 1.67 -1.69
CA PHE A 82 11.44 0.45 -1.27
C PHE A 82 10.58 -0.77 -1.63
N LEU A 83 11.23 -1.89 -1.86
CA LEU A 83 10.57 -3.15 -2.22
C LEU A 83 9.95 -3.76 -0.96
N ARG A 84 8.67 -4.12 -1.05
CA ARG A 84 7.95 -4.86 -0.02
C ARG A 84 7.32 -6.10 -0.62
N LYS A 85 7.38 -7.19 0.16
CA LYS A 85 6.65 -8.41 -0.12
C LYS A 85 5.41 -8.43 0.74
N ASN A 86 4.29 -8.79 0.12
CA ASN A 86 3.00 -8.92 0.77
C ASN A 86 2.97 -10.27 1.50
N GLU A 87 3.76 -10.38 2.57
CA GLU A 87 3.89 -11.62 3.36
C GLU A 87 2.68 -11.84 4.28
N VAL A 88 1.82 -10.83 4.42
CA VAL A 88 0.72 -10.85 5.37
C VAL A 88 -0.61 -10.58 4.65
N LYS A 89 -1.55 -11.54 4.76
CA LYS A 89 -2.96 -11.39 4.36
C LYS A 89 -3.76 -10.46 5.29
N THR A 90 -3.11 -9.52 5.98
CA THR A 90 -3.81 -8.56 6.87
C THR A 90 -4.47 -7.44 6.11
N THR A 91 -4.16 -7.29 4.82
CA THR A 91 -4.65 -6.20 4.00
C THR A 91 -5.97 -6.64 3.36
N PRO A 92 -7.05 -5.87 3.52
CA PRO A 92 -8.35 -6.27 3.01
C PRO A 92 -8.35 -6.40 1.49
N GLN A 93 -9.12 -7.37 1.00
CA GLN A 93 -9.38 -7.52 -0.43
C GLN A 93 -10.20 -6.33 -0.95
N CYS A 94 -9.94 -5.92 -2.20
CA CYS A 94 -10.82 -5.01 -2.91
C CYS A 94 -12.22 -5.63 -3.02
N ILE A 95 -13.25 -4.84 -2.75
CA ILE A 95 -14.64 -5.29 -2.85
C ILE A 95 -15.14 -5.48 -4.29
N LEU A 96 -14.37 -5.01 -5.28
CA LEU A 96 -14.72 -5.05 -6.71
C LEU A 96 -13.83 -6.00 -7.52
N CYS A 97 -12.75 -6.54 -6.95
CA CYS A 97 -11.86 -7.49 -7.63
C CYS A 97 -11.00 -8.30 -6.64
N GLU A 98 -10.16 -9.19 -7.17
CA GLU A 98 -9.28 -10.06 -6.37
C GLU A 98 -7.96 -9.39 -5.94
N MET A 99 -7.86 -8.07 -6.06
CA MET A 99 -6.67 -7.33 -5.62
C MET A 99 -6.67 -7.12 -4.11
N TYR A 100 -5.47 -7.15 -3.50
CA TYR A 100 -5.26 -6.90 -2.07
C TYR A 100 -4.32 -5.71 -1.86
N PRO A 101 -4.78 -4.46 -2.03
CA PRO A 101 -3.94 -3.27 -1.79
C PRO A 101 -3.44 -3.24 -0.35
N SER A 102 -2.15 -2.96 -0.15
CA SER A 102 -1.47 -3.24 1.13
C SER A 102 -1.45 -2.08 2.10
N THR A 103 -1.91 -0.91 1.63
CA THR A 103 -1.97 0.33 2.39
C THR A 103 -3.30 0.99 2.13
N LEU A 104 -3.71 1.82 3.08
CA LEU A 104 -4.86 2.71 2.92
C LEU A 104 -4.81 3.50 1.60
N ARG A 105 -3.65 4.09 1.30
CA ARG A 105 -3.43 4.90 0.10
C ARG A 105 -3.45 4.07 -1.17
N GLY A 106 -2.77 2.93 -1.16
CA GLY A 106 -2.82 1.97 -2.25
C GLY A 106 -4.24 1.51 -2.54
N PHE A 107 -5.06 1.29 -1.51
CA PHE A 107 -6.45 0.88 -1.66
C PHE A 107 -7.32 1.96 -2.29
N THR A 108 -7.23 3.19 -1.80
CA THR A 108 -8.00 4.32 -2.38
C THR A 108 -7.58 4.63 -3.81
N ASP A 109 -6.28 4.60 -4.10
CA ASP A 109 -5.77 4.87 -5.44
C ASP A 109 -6.14 3.72 -6.40
N HIS A 110 -6.16 2.47 -5.93
CA HIS A 110 -6.63 1.33 -6.70
C HIS A 110 -8.11 1.49 -7.11
N LEU A 111 -9.01 1.79 -6.16
CA LEU A 111 -10.43 2.04 -6.46
C LEU A 111 -10.60 3.15 -7.50
N TYR A 112 -9.87 4.26 -7.32
CA TYR A 112 -9.98 5.40 -8.23
C TYR A 112 -9.45 5.08 -9.63
N THR A 113 -8.29 4.44 -9.73
CA THR A 113 -7.61 4.25 -11.00
C THR A 113 -8.16 3.06 -11.80
N HIS A 114 -8.47 1.95 -11.14
CA HIS A 114 -8.92 0.71 -11.77
C HIS A 114 -10.43 0.59 -11.87
N HIS A 115 -11.16 1.08 -10.87
CA HIS A 115 -12.62 0.94 -10.82
C HIS A 115 -13.36 2.26 -11.07
N LYS A 116 -12.64 3.38 -11.26
CA LYS A 116 -13.23 4.73 -11.40
C LYS A 116 -14.21 5.03 -10.26
N SER A 117 -13.92 4.52 -9.07
CA SER A 117 -14.82 4.55 -7.93
C SER A 117 -14.11 5.05 -6.67
N THR A 118 -14.87 5.31 -5.61
CA THR A 118 -14.35 5.83 -4.33
C THR A 118 -14.93 5.03 -3.17
N LEU A 119 -14.35 5.18 -1.97
CA LEU A 119 -14.83 4.51 -0.77
C LEU A 119 -16.32 4.85 -0.50
N ILE A 120 -16.68 6.14 -0.51
CA ILE A 120 -18.07 6.60 -0.31
C ILE A 120 -19.01 6.04 -1.38
N ALA A 121 -18.61 6.05 -2.65
CA ALA A 121 -19.46 5.54 -3.74
C ALA A 121 -19.80 4.05 -3.57
N ASN A 122 -18.99 3.29 -2.84
CA ASN A 122 -19.25 1.89 -2.52
C ASN A 122 -19.79 1.69 -1.09
N GLY A 123 -20.19 2.76 -0.39
CA GLY A 123 -20.75 2.66 0.95
C GLY A 123 -19.75 2.14 2.00
N ILE A 124 -18.45 2.40 1.83
CA ILE A 124 -17.40 1.91 2.73
C ILE A 124 -16.48 3.04 3.21
N TYR A 125 -15.75 2.77 4.29
CA TYR A 125 -14.59 3.53 4.73
C TYR A 125 -13.49 2.59 5.21
N LEU A 126 -12.25 3.07 5.25
CA LEU A 126 -11.12 2.32 5.78
C LEU A 126 -10.77 2.85 7.17
N LEU A 127 -10.40 1.96 8.10
CA LEU A 127 -10.00 2.30 9.46
C LEU A 127 -8.54 1.88 9.68
N CYS A 128 -7.58 2.83 9.83
CA CYS A 128 -6.21 2.48 10.32
C CYS A 128 -6.37 1.95 11.76
N SER A 129 -5.50 1.02 12.15
CA SER A 129 -5.36 0.51 13.51
C SER A 129 -5.13 1.61 14.56
N CYS A 130 -4.64 2.78 14.16
CA CYS A 130 -4.51 3.97 15.00
C CYS A 130 -5.85 4.69 15.31
N GLY A 131 -6.96 4.26 14.71
CA GLY A 131 -8.28 4.88 14.84
C GLY A 131 -8.65 5.89 13.74
N MET A 132 -7.74 6.20 12.81
CA MET A 132 -8.05 7.11 11.69
C MET A 132 -9.05 6.49 10.72
N LYS A 133 -10.14 7.21 10.46
CA LYS A 133 -11.14 6.87 9.43
C LYS A 133 -10.80 7.57 8.11
N VAL A 134 -10.58 6.80 7.06
CA VAL A 134 -10.35 7.27 5.70
C VAL A 134 -11.61 7.05 4.88
N ARG A 135 -12.16 8.15 4.38
CA ARG A 135 -13.41 8.16 3.58
C ARG A 135 -13.18 8.60 2.14
N SER A 136 -12.04 9.21 1.83
CA SER A 136 -11.74 9.74 0.50
C SER A 136 -10.37 9.26 0.04
N THR A 137 -10.00 9.62 -1.19
CA THR A 137 -8.65 9.41 -1.74
C THR A 137 -7.59 10.30 -1.10
N TYR A 138 -7.99 11.31 -0.34
CA TYR A 138 -7.08 12.16 0.41
C TYR A 138 -6.79 11.54 1.77
N ILE A 139 -5.55 11.09 1.95
CA ILE A 139 -5.02 10.64 3.22
C ILE A 139 -4.01 11.67 3.69
N ASN A 140 -4.11 12.09 4.96
CA ASN A 140 -3.21 13.07 5.54
C ASN A 140 -1.77 12.56 5.42
N PRO A 141 -0.89 13.23 4.65
CA PRO A 141 0.47 12.75 4.41
C PRO A 141 1.32 12.67 5.69
N ASN A 142 0.97 13.44 6.73
CA ASN A 142 1.65 13.39 8.02
C ASN A 142 1.33 12.13 8.82
N HIS A 143 0.27 11.40 8.45
CA HIS A 143 -0.11 10.17 9.13
C HIS A 143 0.96 9.08 8.96
N SER A 144 1.73 9.13 7.86
CA SER A 144 2.86 8.25 7.53
C SER A 144 3.92 8.15 8.63
N LYS A 145 4.05 9.19 9.45
CA LYS A 145 5.07 9.27 10.50
C LYS A 145 4.71 8.46 11.74
N GLU A 146 3.42 8.17 11.94
CA GLU A 146 2.88 7.52 13.15
C GLU A 146 2.16 6.20 12.85
N CYS A 147 1.52 6.08 11.68
CA CYS A 147 0.93 4.85 11.12
C CYS A 147 1.61 4.62 9.76
N ASP A 148 2.21 3.45 9.55
CA ASP A 148 2.84 3.03 8.29
C ASP A 148 1.83 2.79 7.14
N TYR A 149 0.55 3.07 7.39
CA TYR A 149 -0.62 2.82 6.55
C TYR A 149 -0.92 1.35 6.25
N LEU A 150 -0.19 0.41 6.82
CA LEU A 150 -0.27 -1.00 6.46
C LEU A 150 -1.41 -1.73 7.18
N HIS A 151 -1.75 -1.26 8.38
CA HIS A 151 -2.72 -1.93 9.24
C HIS A 151 -4.07 -1.23 9.17
N PHE A 152 -4.96 -1.72 8.32
CA PHE A 152 -6.31 -1.18 8.20
C PHE A 152 -7.37 -2.24 7.95
N THR A 153 -8.62 -1.88 8.25
CA THR A 153 -9.79 -2.73 8.02
C THR A 153 -10.85 -1.99 7.19
N LEU A 154 -11.65 -2.74 6.44
CA LEU A 154 -12.81 -2.23 5.70
C LEU A 154 -14.05 -2.21 6.60
N HIS A 155 -14.78 -1.10 6.58
CA HIS A 155 -16.03 -0.94 7.30
C HIS A 155 -17.11 -0.40 6.36
N LYS A 156 -18.35 -0.84 6.55
CA LYS A 156 -19.51 -0.26 5.86
C LYS A 156 -19.85 1.08 6.51
N LEU A 157 -20.29 2.03 5.70
CA LEU A 157 -20.95 3.24 6.20
C LEU A 157 -22.35 2.84 6.66
N ASP A 158 -22.70 3.14 7.90
CA ASP A 158 -24.09 3.01 8.35
C ASP A 158 -25.00 3.86 7.45
N GLU A 159 -26.11 3.28 7.00
CA GLU A 159 -27.07 3.86 6.04
C GLU A 159 -27.80 5.13 6.56
N LYS A 160 -27.40 5.67 7.73
CA LYS A 160 -28.00 6.88 8.32
C LYS A 160 -27.43 8.20 7.82
N ILE A 161 -26.58 8.21 6.79
CA ILE A 161 -26.11 9.43 6.13
C ILE A 161 -26.53 9.44 4.65
N GLN A 162 -27.82 9.27 4.41
CA GLN A 162 -28.47 9.68 3.17
C GLN A 162 -29.68 10.55 3.52
N SER A 163 -29.43 11.79 3.93
CA SER A 163 -30.44 12.86 3.98
C SER A 163 -29.76 14.22 4.08
N THR A 164 -29.23 14.72 2.96
CA THR A 164 -29.26 16.16 2.73
C THR A 164 -29.76 16.38 1.29
N PRO A 165 -31.04 16.73 1.10
CA PRO A 165 -31.53 17.12 -0.21
C PRO A 165 -30.89 18.47 -0.62
N GLN A 166 -30.49 18.57 -1.89
CA GLN A 166 -30.38 19.86 -2.57
C GLN A 166 -31.71 20.19 -3.23
#